data_AF-A0A9P5YUQ0-F1
#
_entry.id   AF-A0A9P5YUQ0-F1
#
_cell.length_a   1.000
_cell.length_b   1.000
_cell.length_c   1.000
_cell.angle_alpha   90.00
_cell.angle_beta   90.00
_cell.angle_gamma   90.00
#
_symmetry.space_group_name_H-M   'P 1'
#
loop_
_entity.id
_entity.type
_entity.pdbx_description
1 polymer ?
#
loop_
_entity_poly.entity_id
_entity_poly.type
_entity_poly.pdbx_seq_one_letter_code
_entity_poly.pdbx_strand_id
1 'polypeptide(L)' 'VITPYAERRAVRLITSEECEDAIDVQRVLFPQLHPTTVRRMFIRLGLPDRVR' A
#
# COMPACT_ATOMS: atom_id res chain seq x y z
N VAL A 1 8.53 -6.66 -8.31
CA VAL A 1 9.03 -7.10 -6.98
C VAL A 1 8.77 -5.98 -6.00
N ILE A 2 8.18 -6.28 -4.84
CA ILE A 2 7.97 -5.28 -3.78
C ILE A 2 9.30 -5.13 -3.02
N THR A 3 9.81 -3.90 -2.95
CA THR A 3 11.07 -3.58 -2.26
C THR A 3 10.78 -2.88 -0.94
N PRO A 4 11.70 -2.95 0.06
CA PRO A 4 11.54 -2.25 1.34
C PRO A 4 11.35 -0.74 1.19
N TYR A 5 11.94 -0.15 0.15
CA TYR A 5 11.75 1.26 -0.18
C TYR A 5 10.30 1.55 -0.59
N ALA A 6 9.73 0.70 -1.43
CA ALA A 6 8.37 0.84 -1.90
C ALA A 6 7.35 0.61 -0.77
N GLU A 7 7.65 -0.29 0.18
CA GLU A 7 6.86 -0.47 1.41
C GLU A 7 6.83 0.80 2.28
N ARG A 8 7.99 1.41 2.53
CA ARG A 8 8.06 2.67 3.32
C ARG A 8 7.34 3.81 2.61
N ARG A 9 7.41 3.87 1.29
CA ARG A 9 6.72 4.90 0.49
C ARG A 9 5.20 4.72 0.52
N ALA A 10 4.72 3.48 0.46
CA ALA A 10 3.31 3.13 0.62
C ALA A 10 2.76 3.56 1.98
N VAL A 11 3.49 3.27 3.06
CA VAL A 11 3.10 3.72 4.41
C VAL A 11 2.99 5.23 4.46
N ARG A 12 3.97 5.95 3.89
CA ARG A 12 3.97 7.42 3.87
C ARG A 12 2.73 7.99 3.20
N LEU A 13 2.37 7.49 2.01
CA LEU A 13 1.20 7.93 1.23
C LEU A 13 -0.12 7.73 1.99
N ILE A 14 -0.27 6.63 2.73
CA ILE A 14 -1.47 6.40 3.55
C ILE A 14 -1.48 7.31 4.78
N THR A 15 -0.34 7.49 5.44
CA THR A 15 -0.26 8.33 6.65
C THR A 15 -0.40 9.82 6.36
N SER A 16 -0.08 10.27 5.15
CA SER A 16 -0.21 11.67 4.71
C SER A 16 -1.57 12.00 4.11
N GLU A 17 -2.51 11.04 4.10
CA GLU A 17 -3.84 11.17 3.47
C GLU A 17 -3.78 11.49 1.96
N GLU A 18 -2.62 11.31 1.32
CA GLU A 18 -2.47 11.39 -0.16
C GLU A 18 -3.12 10.20 -0.87
N CYS A 19 -3.33 9.08 -0.15
CA CYS A 19 -4.07 7.92 -0.61
C CYS A 19 -5.09 7.50 0.45
N GLU A 20 -6.35 7.34 0.06
CA GLU A 20 -7.42 6.95 0.99
C GLU A 20 -7.30 5.48 1.41
N ASP A 21 -6.85 4.62 0.51
CA ASP A 21 -6.76 3.18 0.74
C ASP A 21 -5.59 2.49 0.01
N ALA A 22 -5.51 1.18 0.21
CA ALA A 22 -4.49 0.33 -0.42
C ALA A 22 -4.63 0.21 -1.95
N ILE A 23 -5.80 0.48 -2.53
CA ILE A 23 -6.03 0.44 -3.98
C ILE A 23 -5.41 1.69 -4.61
N ASP A 24 -5.55 2.85 -3.98
CA ASP A 24 -4.91 4.07 -4.46
C ASP A 24 -3.38 3.99 -4.36
N VAL A 25 -2.86 3.45 -3.26
CA VAL A 25 -1.42 3.16 -3.15
C VAL A 25 -0.95 2.17 -4.22
N GLN A 26 -1.76 1.14 -4.51
CA GLN A 26 -1.47 0.19 -5.58
C GLN A 26 -1.39 0.90 -6.93
N ARG A 27 -2.36 1.76 -7.27
CA ARG A 27 -2.34 2.51 -8.53
C ARG A 27 -1.13 3.43 -8.65
N VAL A 28 -0.73 4.09 -7.56
CA VAL A 28 0.37 5.06 -7.55
C VAL A 28 1.75 4.39 -7.58
N LEU A 29 1.97 3.37 -6.76
CA LEU A 29 3.30 2.76 -6.58
C LEU A 29 3.49 1.48 -7.36
N PHE A 30 2.40 0.76 -7.63
CA PHE A 30 2.44 -0.59 -8.16
C PHE A 30 1.32 -0.85 -9.19
N PRO A 31 1.20 -0.06 -10.26
CA PRO A 31 0.09 -0.18 -11.21
C PRO A 31 0.01 -1.57 -11.87
N GLN A 32 1.11 -2.32 -11.82
CA GLN A 32 1.28 -3.64 -12.41
C GLN A 32 1.00 -4.80 -11.42
N LEU A 33 0.80 -4.50 -10.14
CA LEU A 33 0.57 -5.51 -9.10
C LEU A 33 -0.92 -5.65 -8.79
N HIS A 34 -1.35 -6.88 -8.63
CA HIS A 34 -2.73 -7.19 -8.26
C HIS A 34 -3.06 -6.63 -6.85
N PRO A 35 -4.25 -6.04 -6.63
CA PRO A 35 -4.63 -5.40 -5.35
C PRO A 35 -4.48 -6.28 -4.11
N THR A 36 -4.73 -7.58 -4.24
CA THR A 36 -4.52 -8.53 -3.13
C THR A 36 -3.08 -8.60 -2.64
N THR A 37 -2.10 -8.34 -3.50
CA THR A 37 -0.68 -8.32 -3.08
C THR A 37 -0.38 -7.11 -2.21
N VAL A 38 -0.92 -5.94 -2.56
CA VAL A 38 -0.78 -4.71 -1.77
C VAL A 38 -1.55 -4.83 -0.45
N ARG A 39 -2.75 -5.40 -0.47
CA ARG A 39 -3.51 -5.74 0.75
C ARG A 39 -2.73 -6.64 1.71
N ARG A 40 -2.11 -7.72 1.22
CA ARG A 40 -1.26 -8.62 2.04
C ARG A 40 -0.03 -7.93 2.61
N MET A 41 0.47 -6.89 1.95
CA MET A 41 1.60 -6.10 2.44
C MET A 41 1.17 -5.24 3.63
N PHE A 42 0.04 -4.52 3.52
CA PHE A 42 -0.50 -3.72 4.63
C PHE A 42 -0.87 -4.54 5.86
N ILE A 43 -1.43 -5.74 5.67
CA ILE A 43 -1.69 -6.68 6.77
C ILE A 43 -0.38 -7.08 7.47
N ARG A 44 0.68 -7.41 6.71
CA ARG A 44 2.00 -7.74 7.29
C ARG A 44 2.63 -6.58 8.06
N LEU A 45 2.33 -5.35 7.67
CA LEU A 45 2.83 -4.14 8.34
C LEU A 45 1.97 -3.72 9.54
N GLY A 46 0.92 -4.49 9.90
CA GLY A 46 0.06 -4.17 11.03
C GLY A 46 -0.91 -3.02 10.75
N LEU A 47 -1.23 -2.76 9.49
CA LEU A 47 -2.14 -1.69 9.05
C LEU A 47 -3.41 -2.23 8.36
N PRO A 48 -4.15 -3.20 8.95
CA PRO A 48 -5.29 -3.83 8.29
C PRO A 48 -6.45 -2.84 8.05
N ASP A 49 -6.65 -1.86 8.92
CA ASP A 49 -7.76 -0.89 8.84
C ASP A 49 -7.62 0.12 7.69
N ARG A 50 -6.46 0.15 7.04
CA ARG A 50 -6.15 1.00 5.88
C ARG A 50 -6.45 0.30 4.55
N VAL A 51 -7.02 -0.90 4.61
CA VAL A 51 -7.49 -1.66 3.46
C VAL A 51 -9.02 -1.74 3.54
N ARG A 52 -9.71 -0.74 3.01
CA ARG A 52 -11.17 -0.69 3.00
C ARG A 52 -11.76 -1.22 1.70
#